data_AF-A0A431KUM4-F1
#
_entry.id   AF-A0A431KUM4-F1
#
_cell.length_a   1.000
_cell.length_b   1.000
_cell.length_c   1.000
_cell.angle_alpha   90.00
_cell.angle_beta   90.00
_cell.angle_gamma   90.00
#
_symmetry.space_group_name_H-M   'P 1'
#
loop_
_entity.id
_entity.type
_entity.pdbx_description
1 polymer ?
#
loop_
_entity_poly.entity_id
_entity_poly.type
_entity_poly.pdbx_seq_one_letter_code
_entity_poly.pdbx_strand_id
1 'polypeptide(L)'
;MQWQTSLLPALLVIAVLNSASANAQRVAAPDAGNTLAAGNTPMGDNHVAVWFSKYDAIRRAAQMTPQERQRADNLMSKGLSIVVPGPEKVITGQLLNKLINKNRIAADQMKGLPLYKETEQLHRGYYQYFTTAQALFSDYLRVQNDILARDMNGAVIAGGLMNRKQALSNLDENNKMLDAQLRQEFNIPPYRY
;
A
#
# COMPACT_ATOMS: atom_id res chain seq x y z
N MET A 1 -35.68 21.84 26.37
CA MET A 1 -34.62 20.92 25.89
C MET A 1 -34.14 21.41 24.54
N GLN A 2 -33.09 22.23 24.55
CA GLN A 2 -32.46 22.82 23.35
C GLN A 2 -31.19 22.02 23.07
N TRP A 3 -31.09 21.44 21.88
CA TRP A 3 -29.90 20.70 21.45
C TRP A 3 -28.89 21.69 20.85
N GLN A 4 -27.72 21.75 21.48
CA GLN A 4 -26.55 22.53 21.06
C GLN A 4 -25.99 21.99 19.73
N THR A 5 -25.82 22.89 18.78
CA THR A 5 -25.07 22.69 17.54
C THR A 5 -23.58 22.93 17.80
N SER A 6 -22.80 21.86 17.86
CA SER A 6 -21.33 21.94 17.89
C SER A 6 -20.81 22.02 16.45
N LEU A 7 -20.31 23.20 16.08
CA LEU A 7 -19.54 23.45 14.86
C LEU A 7 -18.15 22.83 15.00
N LEU A 8 -17.76 21.97 14.04
CA LEU A 8 -16.42 21.42 13.92
C LEU A 8 -15.44 22.48 13.39
N PRO A 9 -14.19 22.52 13.87
CA PRO A 9 -13.18 23.47 13.40
C PRO A 9 -12.58 23.03 12.06
N ALA A 10 -12.42 24.03 11.17
CA ALA A 10 -11.71 23.92 9.91
C ALA A 10 -10.24 23.54 10.13
N LEU A 11 -9.80 22.43 9.54
CA LEU A 11 -8.39 22.05 9.47
C LEU A 11 -7.72 22.75 8.29
N LEU A 12 -6.75 23.58 8.66
CA LEU A 12 -5.84 24.35 7.83
C LEU A 12 -4.97 23.41 6.96
N VAL A 13 -5.06 23.53 5.64
CA VAL A 13 -4.17 22.87 4.70
C VAL A 13 -2.88 23.68 4.59
N ILE A 14 -1.79 23.19 5.19
CA ILE A 14 -0.44 23.74 4.95
C ILE A 14 0.05 23.14 3.64
N ALA A 15 0.05 23.94 2.58
CA ALA A 15 0.73 23.63 1.34
C ALA A 15 2.25 23.81 1.53
N VAL A 16 3.00 22.70 1.52
CA VAL A 16 4.47 22.74 1.43
C VAL A 16 4.84 22.92 -0.04
N LEU A 17 5.31 24.11 -0.39
CA LEU A 17 5.98 24.39 -1.66
C LEU A 17 7.37 23.75 -1.63
N ASN A 18 7.60 22.75 -2.49
CA ASN A 18 8.95 22.30 -2.81
C ASN A 18 9.53 23.17 -3.92
N SER A 19 10.56 23.94 -3.56
CA SER A 19 11.40 24.70 -4.47
C SER A 19 12.14 23.76 -5.42
N ALA A 20 11.90 23.89 -6.72
CA ALA A 20 12.73 23.29 -7.75
C ALA A 20 14.03 24.11 -7.87
N SER A 21 15.15 23.59 -7.37
CA SER A 21 16.48 24.15 -7.65
C SER A 21 16.93 23.71 -9.04
N ALA A 22 16.97 24.67 -9.95
CA ALA A 22 17.50 24.52 -11.30
C ALA A 22 19.00 24.21 -11.27
N ASN A 23 19.34 23.19 -12.06
CA ASN A 23 20.68 22.68 -12.31
C ASN A 23 21.33 23.53 -13.42
N ALA A 24 22.48 24.16 -13.17
CA ALA A 24 23.36 24.65 -14.24
C ALA A 24 24.80 24.90 -13.75
N GLN A 25 25.74 24.24 -14.46
CA GLN A 25 27.17 24.59 -14.65
C GLN A 25 28.10 24.34 -13.43
N ARG A 26 29.33 23.83 -13.56
CA ARG A 26 30.22 23.56 -14.70
C ARG A 26 31.38 22.68 -14.22
N VAL A 27 31.77 21.73 -15.08
CA VAL A 27 33.10 21.17 -15.36
C VAL A 27 34.27 21.44 -14.38
N ALA A 28 34.82 20.37 -13.79
CA ALA A 28 36.26 20.15 -13.61
C ALA A 28 36.53 18.65 -13.35
N ALA A 29 37.44 18.07 -14.13
CA ALA A 29 38.12 16.81 -13.87
C ALA A 29 39.63 17.08 -14.07
N PRO A 30 40.56 16.17 -13.73
CA PRO A 30 40.49 15.03 -12.81
C PRO A 30 41.53 15.17 -11.68
N ASP A 31 41.37 14.48 -10.54
CA ASP A 31 42.55 14.16 -9.74
C ASP A 31 42.45 12.76 -9.14
N ALA A 32 43.59 12.08 -9.26
CA ALA A 32 43.82 10.71 -8.88
C ALA A 32 43.97 10.63 -7.36
N GLY A 33 43.04 9.90 -6.73
CA GLY A 33 43.06 9.67 -5.30
C GLY A 33 42.02 8.63 -4.95
N ASN A 34 42.17 7.43 -5.51
CA ASN A 34 41.37 6.27 -5.13
C ASN A 34 41.82 5.78 -3.75
N THR A 35 41.63 6.60 -2.72
CA THR A 35 41.53 6.13 -1.34
C THR A 35 40.12 5.59 -1.19
N LEU A 36 40.01 4.27 -1.38
CA LEU A 36 38.89 3.48 -0.93
C LEU A 36 38.74 3.73 0.57
N ALA A 37 37.89 4.70 0.93
CA ALA A 37 37.36 4.82 2.26
C ALA A 37 36.45 3.60 2.48
N ALA A 38 37.09 2.50 2.86
CA ALA A 38 36.49 1.39 3.56
C ALA A 38 35.99 1.93 4.90
N GLY A 39 34.87 2.65 4.86
CA GLY A 39 34.05 2.88 6.03
C GLY A 39 33.55 1.52 6.46
N ASN A 40 34.21 0.96 7.49
CA ASN A 40 33.74 -0.17 8.28
C ASN A 40 32.23 -0.04 8.53
N THR A 41 31.41 -0.71 7.73
CA THR A 41 30.04 -1.03 8.12
C THR A 41 30.12 -2.36 8.85
N PRO A 42 29.77 -2.42 10.14
CA PRO A 42 29.85 -3.66 10.90
C PRO A 42 28.99 -4.72 10.21
N MET A 43 29.57 -5.92 10.01
CA MET A 43 28.96 -7.08 9.34
C MET A 43 27.74 -7.70 10.08
N GLY A 44 26.98 -6.91 10.86
CA GLY A 44 25.79 -7.33 11.60
C GLY A 44 24.48 -7.31 10.81
N ASP A 45 24.34 -6.43 9.80
CA ASP A 45 23.02 -6.04 9.27
C ASP A 45 22.68 -6.58 7.87
N ASN A 46 23.50 -7.49 7.32
CA ASN A 46 23.27 -8.02 5.96
C ASN A 46 21.93 -8.76 5.84
N HIS A 47 21.46 -9.40 6.91
CA HIS A 47 20.22 -10.16 6.89
C HIS A 47 18.98 -9.24 6.77
N VAL A 48 18.99 -8.06 7.39
CA VAL A 48 17.93 -7.04 7.27
C VAL A 48 17.91 -6.47 5.85
N ALA A 49 19.06 -6.12 5.28
CA ALA A 49 19.15 -5.66 3.90
C ALA A 49 18.63 -6.70 2.89
N VAL A 50 19.01 -7.97 3.07
CA VAL A 50 18.49 -9.09 2.26
C VAL A 50 16.98 -9.27 2.44
N TRP A 51 16.47 -9.10 3.66
CA TRP A 51 15.05 -9.14 3.94
C TRP A 51 14.30 -8.06 3.15
N PHE A 52 14.75 -6.81 3.24
CA PHE A 52 14.14 -5.69 2.52
C PHE A 52 14.17 -5.88 1.01
N SER A 53 15.24 -6.46 0.46
CA SER A 53 15.30 -6.79 -0.98
C SER A 53 14.19 -7.78 -1.41
N LYS A 54 13.97 -8.84 -0.63
CA LYS A 54 12.89 -9.82 -0.91
C LYS A 54 11.52 -9.21 -0.69
N TYR A 55 11.33 -8.49 0.41
CA TYR A 55 10.12 -7.76 0.74
C TYR A 55 9.74 -6.74 -0.37
N ASP A 56 10.72 -6.02 -0.92
CA ASP A 56 10.50 -5.08 -2.03
C ASP A 56 10.06 -5.79 -3.32
N ALA A 57 10.58 -6.98 -3.58
CA ALA A 57 10.12 -7.79 -4.71
C ALA A 57 8.65 -8.20 -4.55
N ILE A 58 8.23 -8.57 -3.33
CA ILE A 58 6.83 -8.92 -3.03
C ILE A 58 5.92 -7.71 -3.23
N ARG A 59 6.31 -6.54 -2.70
CA ARG A 59 5.54 -5.30 -2.87
C ARG A 59 5.39 -4.92 -4.32
N ARG A 60 6.46 -4.97 -5.12
CA ARG A 60 6.39 -4.72 -6.57
C ARG A 60 5.43 -5.67 -7.28
N ALA A 61 5.46 -6.96 -6.95
CA ALA A 61 4.56 -7.95 -7.57
C ALA A 61 3.08 -7.70 -7.21
N ALA A 62 2.80 -7.21 -6.00
CA ALA A 62 1.46 -6.90 -5.53
C ALA A 62 0.89 -5.58 -6.10
N GLN A 63 1.74 -4.72 -6.67
CA GLN A 63 1.34 -3.39 -7.10
C GLN A 63 0.33 -3.40 -8.24
N MET A 64 -0.54 -2.39 -8.20
CA MET A 64 -1.38 -1.98 -9.31
C MET A 64 -0.60 -1.07 -10.23
N THR A 65 -0.72 -1.30 -11.53
CA THR A 65 -0.31 -0.31 -12.54
C THR A 65 -1.14 0.98 -12.38
N PRO A 66 -0.66 2.15 -12.87
CA PRO A 66 -1.44 3.39 -12.81
C PRO A 66 -2.84 3.27 -13.43
N GLN A 67 -2.95 2.52 -14.52
CA GLN A 67 -4.22 2.24 -15.20
C GLN A 67 -5.15 1.37 -14.35
N GLU A 68 -4.62 0.32 -13.72
CA GLU A 68 -5.39 -0.53 -12.80
C GLU A 68 -5.87 0.25 -11.58
N ARG A 69 -5.00 1.11 -11.02
CA ARG A 69 -5.35 1.98 -9.89
C ARG A 69 -6.46 2.95 -10.27
N GLN A 70 -6.34 3.66 -11.39
CA GLN A 70 -7.38 4.58 -11.86
C GLN A 70 -8.72 3.87 -12.05
N ARG A 71 -8.72 2.65 -12.62
CA ARG A 71 -9.93 1.85 -12.75
C ARG A 71 -10.49 1.45 -11.39
N ALA A 72 -9.67 0.92 -10.49
CA ALA A 72 -10.09 0.52 -9.15
C ALA A 72 -10.66 1.71 -8.35
N ASP A 73 -10.03 2.88 -8.45
CA ASP A 73 -10.49 4.11 -7.80
C ASP A 73 -11.84 4.57 -8.38
N ASN A 74 -11.99 4.58 -9.70
CA ASN A 74 -13.27 4.89 -10.36
C ASN A 74 -14.39 3.93 -9.97
N LEU A 75 -14.06 2.65 -9.76
CA LEU A 75 -15.03 1.64 -9.33
C LEU A 75 -15.48 1.86 -7.89
N MET A 76 -14.53 2.17 -7.01
CA MET A 76 -14.83 2.38 -5.59
C MET A 76 -15.43 3.76 -5.31
N SER A 77 -15.13 4.77 -6.13
CA SER A 77 -15.63 6.15 -5.94
C SER A 77 -17.07 6.34 -6.39
N LYS A 78 -17.53 5.57 -7.38
CA LYS A 78 -18.93 5.55 -7.82
C LYS A 78 -19.89 4.99 -6.76
N GLY A 79 -19.36 4.61 -5.59
CA GLY A 79 -20.09 3.88 -4.57
C GLY A 79 -20.61 2.58 -5.15
N LEU A 80 -21.42 1.88 -4.39
CA LEU A 80 -22.22 0.78 -4.91
C LEU A 80 -23.32 1.33 -5.83
N SER A 81 -22.99 2.09 -6.88
CA SER A 81 -23.89 2.38 -7.99
C SER A 81 -24.14 1.05 -8.69
N ILE A 82 -25.20 0.41 -8.22
CA ILE A 82 -25.31 -1.01 -7.93
C ILE A 82 -25.60 -1.88 -9.17
N VAL A 83 -25.61 -1.27 -10.34
CA VAL A 83 -25.87 -1.96 -11.59
C VAL A 83 -24.93 -1.36 -12.61
N VAL A 84 -23.73 -1.93 -12.71
CA VAL A 84 -22.90 -1.78 -13.90
C VAL A 84 -23.35 -2.91 -14.83
N PRO A 85 -24.31 -2.71 -15.75
CA PRO A 85 -24.71 -3.76 -16.67
C PRO A 85 -23.63 -4.00 -17.73
N GLY A 86 -23.58 -5.22 -18.25
CA GLY A 86 -22.85 -5.50 -19.48
C GLY A 86 -21.32 -5.58 -19.34
N PRO A 87 -20.55 -5.14 -20.35
CA PRO A 87 -19.11 -5.39 -20.47
C PRO A 87 -18.27 -4.85 -19.31
N GLU A 88 -18.68 -3.71 -18.73
CA GLU A 88 -17.98 -3.09 -17.61
C GLU A 88 -17.98 -3.98 -16.36
N LYS A 89 -19.06 -4.75 -16.13
CA LYS A 89 -19.14 -5.76 -15.06
C LYS A 89 -18.04 -6.80 -15.21
N VAL A 90 -17.87 -7.31 -16.43
CA VAL A 90 -16.90 -8.37 -16.74
C VAL A 90 -15.47 -7.84 -16.54
N ILE A 91 -15.17 -6.66 -17.07
CA ILE A 91 -13.84 -6.03 -16.94
C ILE A 91 -13.51 -5.77 -15.47
N THR A 92 -14.49 -5.26 -14.70
CA THR A 92 -14.37 -5.06 -13.26
C THR A 92 -14.10 -6.36 -12.53
N GLY A 93 -14.87 -7.41 -12.85
CA GLY A 93 -14.70 -8.73 -12.28
C GLY A 93 -13.32 -9.32 -12.57
N GLN A 94 -12.79 -9.13 -13.78
CA GLN A 94 -11.44 -9.54 -14.15
C GLN A 94 -10.37 -8.78 -13.36
N LEU A 95 -10.53 -7.46 -13.21
CA LEU A 95 -9.63 -6.64 -12.41
C LEU A 95 -9.64 -7.09 -10.94
N LEU A 96 -10.81 -7.24 -10.32
CA LEU A 96 -10.95 -7.68 -8.94
C LEU A 96 -10.31 -9.06 -8.73
N ASN A 97 -10.59 -10.03 -9.61
CA ASN A 97 -9.95 -11.35 -9.56
C ASN A 97 -8.41 -11.28 -9.68
N LYS A 98 -7.90 -10.41 -10.55
CA LYS A 98 -6.46 -10.18 -10.68
C LYS A 98 -5.87 -9.63 -9.38
N LEU A 99 -6.54 -8.67 -8.74
CA LEU A 99 -6.09 -8.08 -7.47
C LEU A 99 -6.16 -9.09 -6.32
N ILE A 100 -7.23 -9.88 -6.23
CA ILE A 100 -7.36 -10.98 -5.26
C ILE A 100 -6.16 -11.92 -5.39
N ASN A 101 -5.85 -12.36 -6.61
CA ASN A 101 -4.72 -13.26 -6.86
C ASN A 101 -3.36 -12.64 -6.52
N LYS A 102 -3.11 -11.39 -6.92
CA LYS A 102 -1.88 -10.67 -6.57
C LYS A 102 -1.68 -10.58 -5.07
N ASN A 103 -2.72 -10.19 -4.33
CA ASN A 103 -2.66 -10.04 -2.87
C ASN A 103 -2.51 -11.39 -2.17
N ARG A 104 -3.18 -12.45 -2.65
CA ARG A 104 -2.99 -13.81 -2.12
C ARG A 104 -1.53 -14.27 -2.27
N ILE A 105 -0.98 -14.13 -3.47
CA ILE A 105 0.42 -14.50 -3.76
C ILE A 105 1.37 -13.68 -2.87
N ALA A 106 1.13 -12.38 -2.72
CA ALA A 106 1.95 -11.53 -1.87
C ALA A 106 1.88 -11.92 -0.39
N ALA A 107 0.69 -12.25 0.12
CA ALA A 107 0.52 -12.75 1.49
C ALA A 107 1.25 -14.09 1.69
N ASP A 108 1.14 -15.02 0.75
CA ASP A 108 1.83 -16.31 0.78
C ASP A 108 3.36 -16.12 0.74
N GLN A 109 3.86 -15.21 -0.09
CA GLN A 109 5.28 -14.87 -0.14
C GLN A 109 5.77 -14.18 1.13
N MET A 110 4.99 -13.26 1.71
CA MET A 110 5.32 -12.62 2.99
C MET A 110 5.45 -13.67 4.08
N LYS A 111 4.50 -14.61 4.17
CA LYS A 111 4.55 -15.72 5.13
C LYS A 111 5.81 -16.59 5.00
N GLY A 112 6.37 -16.68 3.79
CA GLY A 112 7.63 -17.39 3.52
C GLY A 112 8.90 -16.61 3.84
N LEU A 113 8.81 -15.30 4.14
CA LEU A 113 9.98 -14.53 4.57
C LEU A 113 10.36 -14.87 6.02
N PRO A 114 11.68 -14.89 6.33
CA PRO A 114 12.10 -15.00 7.71
C PRO A 114 11.57 -13.83 8.54
N LEU A 115 11.16 -14.12 9.77
CA LEU A 115 10.66 -13.13 10.70
C LEU A 115 11.79 -12.69 11.63
N TYR A 116 12.36 -11.52 11.36
CA TYR A 116 13.36 -10.88 12.22
C TYR A 116 12.69 -9.86 13.12
N LYS A 117 13.18 -9.70 14.36
CA LYS A 117 12.57 -8.82 15.37
C LYS A 117 12.52 -7.36 14.88
N GLU A 118 13.58 -6.95 14.21
CA GLU A 118 13.82 -5.65 13.59
C GLU A 118 12.73 -5.29 12.58
N THR A 119 12.24 -6.29 11.85
CA THR A 119 11.26 -6.11 10.76
C THR A 119 9.88 -6.68 11.08
N GLU A 120 9.68 -7.24 12.28
CA GLU A 120 8.51 -8.05 12.62
C GLU A 120 7.21 -7.26 12.47
N GLN A 121 7.19 -6.04 12.99
CA GLN A 121 6.00 -5.20 12.92
C GLN A 121 5.63 -4.86 11.48
N LEU A 122 6.63 -4.53 10.64
CA LEU A 122 6.43 -4.23 9.23
C LEU A 122 5.97 -5.48 8.45
N HIS A 123 6.58 -6.62 8.73
CA HIS A 123 6.21 -7.90 8.15
C HIS A 123 4.73 -8.20 8.42
N ARG A 124 4.33 -8.16 9.69
CA ARG A 124 2.95 -8.46 10.12
C ARG A 124 1.97 -7.44 9.54
N GLY A 125 2.33 -6.16 9.53
CA GLY A 125 1.53 -5.10 8.94
C GLY A 125 1.24 -5.31 7.46
N TYR A 126 2.26 -5.65 6.65
CA TYR A 126 2.07 -5.90 5.22
C TYR A 126 1.38 -7.24 4.92
N TYR A 127 1.64 -8.27 5.72
CA TYR A 127 0.86 -9.52 5.64
C TYR A 127 -0.62 -9.25 5.88
N GLN A 128 -0.96 -8.53 6.96
CA GLN A 128 -2.34 -8.14 7.27
C GLN A 128 -2.95 -7.27 6.16
N TYR A 129 -2.18 -6.36 5.58
CA TYR A 129 -2.63 -5.55 4.45
C TYR A 129 -3.04 -6.43 3.26
N PHE A 130 -2.18 -7.35 2.83
CA PHE A 130 -2.47 -8.21 1.68
C PHE A 130 -3.68 -9.11 1.93
N THR A 131 -3.79 -9.73 3.11
CA THR A 131 -4.96 -10.57 3.43
C THR A 131 -6.25 -9.75 3.52
N THR A 132 -6.19 -8.54 4.10
CA THR A 132 -7.36 -7.66 4.21
C THR A 132 -7.78 -7.11 2.85
N ALA A 133 -6.83 -6.74 2.00
CA ALA A 133 -7.08 -6.31 0.63
C ALA A 133 -7.72 -7.42 -0.21
N GLN A 134 -7.18 -8.64 -0.12
CA GLN A 134 -7.75 -9.82 -0.79
C GLN A 134 -9.22 -10.04 -0.37
N ALA A 135 -9.51 -10.03 0.93
CA ALA A 135 -10.86 -10.19 1.45
C ALA A 135 -11.78 -9.06 0.96
N LEU A 136 -11.32 -7.81 1.01
CA LEU A 136 -12.07 -6.65 0.54
C LEU A 136 -12.44 -6.78 -0.94
N PHE A 137 -11.50 -7.11 -1.81
CA PHE A 137 -11.77 -7.28 -3.24
C PHE A 137 -12.69 -8.47 -3.53
N SER A 138 -12.58 -9.55 -2.76
CA SER A 138 -13.48 -10.70 -2.85
C SER A 138 -14.91 -10.30 -2.52
N ASP A 139 -15.09 -9.47 -1.49
CA ASP A 139 -16.40 -8.96 -1.09
C ASP A 139 -16.98 -7.96 -2.09
N TYR A 140 -16.16 -7.09 -2.70
CA TYR A 140 -16.60 -6.27 -3.84
C TYR A 140 -17.09 -7.15 -5.00
N LEU A 141 -16.38 -8.23 -5.32
CA LEU A 141 -16.78 -9.17 -6.38
C LEU A 141 -18.10 -9.87 -6.04
N ARG A 142 -18.31 -10.25 -4.77
CA ARG A 142 -19.58 -10.83 -4.31
C ARG A 142 -20.72 -9.83 -4.44
N VAL A 143 -20.54 -8.61 -3.95
CA VAL A 143 -21.57 -7.55 -4.01
C VAL A 143 -21.90 -7.15 -5.46
N GLN A 144 -20.91 -7.17 -6.36
CA GLN A 144 -21.12 -6.95 -7.79
C GLN A 144 -22.02 -8.03 -8.43
N ASN A 145 -21.99 -9.25 -7.91
CA ASN A 145 -22.81 -10.36 -8.41
C ASN A 145 -24.16 -10.47 -7.69
N ASP A 146 -24.19 -10.15 -6.40
CA ASP A 146 -25.37 -10.13 -5.55
C ASP A 146 -25.27 -8.98 -4.54
N ILE A 147 -26.09 -7.95 -4.74
CA ILE A 147 -26.11 -6.73 -3.94
C ILE A 147 -26.49 -7.01 -2.48
N LEU A 148 -27.28 -8.08 -2.26
CA LEU A 148 -27.73 -8.53 -0.96
C LEU A 148 -26.83 -9.62 -0.39
N ALA A 149 -25.64 -9.83 -0.97
CA ALA A 149 -24.67 -10.80 -0.47
C ALA A 149 -24.39 -10.55 1.01
N ARG A 150 -24.50 -11.64 1.79
CA ARG A 150 -24.32 -11.62 3.24
C ARG A 150 -22.97 -12.20 3.65
N ASP A 151 -22.40 -11.68 4.72
CA ASP A 151 -21.21 -12.24 5.35
C ASP A 151 -21.54 -13.51 6.14
N MET A 152 -20.53 -14.08 6.83
CA MET A 152 -20.70 -15.28 7.65
C MET A 152 -21.64 -15.06 8.85
N ASN A 153 -21.87 -13.80 9.25
CA ASN A 153 -22.75 -13.42 10.36
C ASN A 153 -24.17 -13.07 9.87
N GLY A 154 -24.43 -13.18 8.57
CA GLY A 154 -25.71 -12.83 7.96
C GLY A 154 -25.92 -11.34 7.70
N ALA A 155 -24.93 -10.48 7.94
CA ALA A 155 -25.01 -9.05 7.66
C ALA A 155 -24.75 -8.77 6.17
N VAL A 156 -25.41 -7.75 5.61
CA VAL A 156 -25.20 -7.36 4.22
C VAL A 156 -23.81 -6.73 4.06
N ILE A 157 -23.00 -7.29 3.17
CA ILE A 157 -21.59 -6.91 2.97
C ILE A 157 -21.47 -5.46 2.50
N ALA A 158 -22.37 -5.03 1.61
CA ALA A 158 -22.39 -3.72 0.99
C ALA A 158 -22.22 -2.56 2.00
N GLY A 159 -22.92 -2.63 3.14
CA GLY A 159 -22.91 -1.55 4.14
C GLY A 159 -21.56 -1.33 4.82
N GLY A 160 -20.68 -2.33 4.84
CA GLY A 160 -19.38 -2.26 5.51
C GLY A 160 -18.19 -1.98 4.60
N LEU A 161 -18.37 -2.02 3.27
CA LEU A 161 -17.26 -1.95 2.31
C LEU A 161 -16.47 -0.64 2.38
N MET A 162 -17.16 0.50 2.55
CA MET A 162 -16.51 1.80 2.62
C MET A 162 -15.62 1.94 3.87
N ASN A 163 -16.14 1.53 5.02
CA ASN A 163 -15.38 1.55 6.28
C ASN A 163 -14.15 0.64 6.20
N ARG A 164 -14.29 -0.55 5.62
CA ARG A 164 -13.17 -1.48 5.42
C ARG A 164 -12.14 -0.95 4.42
N LYS A 165 -12.57 -0.25 3.37
CA LYS A 165 -11.66 0.46 2.46
C LYS A 165 -10.87 1.53 3.21
N GLN A 166 -11.52 2.35 4.03
CA GLN A 166 -10.83 3.37 4.83
C GLN A 166 -9.83 2.72 5.80
N ALA A 167 -10.22 1.67 6.50
CA ALA A 167 -9.33 0.94 7.40
C ALA A 167 -8.10 0.37 6.67
N LEU A 168 -8.29 -0.17 5.46
CA LEU A 168 -7.19 -0.65 4.62
C LEU A 168 -6.26 0.49 4.17
N SER A 169 -6.80 1.67 3.86
CA SER A 169 -6.00 2.87 3.53
C SER A 169 -5.14 3.30 4.71
N ASN A 170 -5.72 3.39 5.90
CA ASN A 170 -5.00 3.75 7.12
C ASN A 170 -3.89 2.72 7.43
N LEU A 171 -4.16 1.43 7.21
CA LEU A 171 -3.16 0.38 7.38
C LEU A 171 -1.99 0.53 6.40
N ASP A 172 -2.24 0.86 5.14
CA ASP A 172 -1.20 1.10 4.15
C ASP A 172 -0.33 2.32 4.51
N GLU A 173 -0.96 3.42 4.95
CA GLU A 173 -0.25 4.63 5.40
C GLU A 173 0.65 4.36 6.60
N ASN A 174 0.13 3.67 7.61
CA ASN A 174 0.91 3.26 8.79
C ASN A 174 2.08 2.36 8.40
N ASN A 175 1.84 1.38 7.52
CA ASN A 175 2.89 0.49 7.04
C ASN A 175 3.97 1.23 6.24
N LYS A 176 3.59 2.23 5.42
CA LYS A 176 4.54 3.06 4.66
C LYS A 176 5.39 3.95 5.58
N MET A 177 4.80 4.51 6.63
CA MET A 177 5.51 5.28 7.63
C MET A 177 6.55 4.40 8.35
N LEU A 178 6.14 3.20 8.79
CA LEU A 178 7.04 2.24 9.43
C LEU A 178 8.15 1.76 8.49
N ASP A 179 7.83 1.50 7.23
CA ASP A 179 8.81 1.15 6.18
C ASP A 179 9.87 2.26 6.03
N ALA A 180 9.44 3.53 5.95
CA ALA A 180 10.36 4.66 5.86
C ALA A 180 11.25 4.80 7.11
N GLN A 181 10.68 4.64 8.31
CA GLN A 181 11.43 4.69 9.56
C GLN A 181 12.49 3.60 9.64
N LEU A 182 12.11 2.34 9.40
CA LEU A 182 13.05 1.21 9.46
C LEU A 182 14.15 1.33 8.41
N ARG A 183 13.82 1.81 7.21
CA ARG A 183 14.85 2.06 6.19
C ARG A 183 15.86 3.11 6.63
N GLN A 184 15.40 4.19 7.25
CA GLN A 184 16.30 5.20 7.79
C GLN A 184 17.18 4.63 8.92
N GLU A 185 16.59 3.84 9.82
CA GLU A 185 17.28 3.21 10.94
C GLU A 185 18.39 2.24 10.49
N PHE A 186 18.09 1.39 9.51
CA PHE A 186 19.03 0.38 8.99
C PHE A 186 19.84 0.84 7.76
N ASN A 187 19.81 2.14 7.43
CA ASN A 187 20.48 2.71 6.26
C ASN A 187 20.17 1.99 4.93
N ILE A 188 18.90 1.63 4.73
CA ILE A 188 18.40 0.97 3.53
C ILE A 188 17.84 2.03 2.58
N PRO A 189 18.15 1.97 1.27
CA PRO A 189 17.62 2.94 0.31
C PRO A 189 16.07 3.00 0.33
N PRO A 190 15.49 4.21 0.19
CA PRO A 190 14.05 4.36 0.08
C PRO A 190 13.47 3.51 -1.04
N TYR A 191 12.29 2.93 -0.79
CA TYR A 191 11.58 2.15 -1.79
C TYR A 191 11.24 3.04 -3.00
N ARG A 192 11.61 2.59 -4.20
CA ARG A 192 11.29 3.26 -5.47
C ARG A 192 10.26 2.45 -6.24
N TYR A 193 9.24 3.17 -6.70
CA TYR A 193 8.16 2.67 -7.55
C TYR A 193 8.61 2.53 -9.00
#